data_AF-A0A183U949-F1
#
_entry.id   AF-A0A183U949-F1
#
_cell.length_a   1.000
_cell.length_b   1.000
_cell.length_c   1.000
_cell.angle_alpha   90.00
_cell.angle_beta   90.00
_cell.angle_gamma   90.00
#
_symmetry.space_group_name_H-M   'P 1'
#
loop_
_entity.id
_entity.type
_entity.pdbx_description
1 polymer ?
#
loop_
_entity_poly.entity_id
_entity_poly.type
_entity_poly.pdbx_seq_one_letter_code
_entity_poly.pdbx_strand_id
1 'polypeptide(L)'
;MDVNQSPKIRINAERFFQMEKIGENVFRSTYLRPGSPRFPVVYGGLLFAQALAAAEETVSDEMRVHSMHSMFILAGLLANAFMHSIVVFA
;
A
#
# COMPACT_ATOMS: atom_id res chain seq x y z
N MET A 1 -10.76 38.73 -1.87
CA MET A 1 -10.64 37.96 -0.63
C MET A 1 -10.71 36.49 -1.03
N ASP A 2 -9.55 35.90 -1.29
CA ASP A 2 -9.44 34.53 -1.81
C ASP A 2 -9.57 33.52 -0.69
N VAL A 3 -10.75 32.89 -0.63
CA VAL A 3 -11.05 31.81 0.31
C VAL A 3 -10.35 30.54 -0.20
N ASN A 4 -9.29 30.16 0.50
CA ASN A 4 -8.94 28.78 0.79
C ASN A 4 -8.43 27.92 -0.40
N GLN A 5 -7.22 28.22 -0.89
CA GLN A 5 -6.42 27.21 -1.57
C GLN A 5 -5.59 26.44 -0.55
N SER A 6 -6.13 25.33 -0.06
CA SER A 6 -5.38 24.32 0.67
C SER A 6 -4.11 23.95 -0.12
N PRO A 7 -2.93 23.83 0.51
CA PRO A 7 -1.70 23.51 -0.19
C PRO A 7 -1.88 22.18 -0.93
N LYS A 8 -1.79 22.21 -2.27
CA LYS A 8 -1.81 20.99 -3.09
C LYS A 8 -0.53 20.21 -2.81
N ILE A 9 -0.60 19.23 -1.91
CA ILE A 9 0.51 18.31 -1.64
C ILE A 9 0.78 17.53 -2.94
N ARG A 10 1.88 17.81 -3.63
CA ARG A 10 2.37 16.98 -4.73
C ARG A 10 2.89 15.69 -4.13
N ILE A 11 2.20 14.59 -4.38
CA ILE A 11 2.62 13.26 -3.96
C ILE A 11 3.29 12.59 -5.16
N ASN A 12 4.53 12.13 -4.99
CA ASN A 12 5.14 11.20 -5.94
C ASN A 12 4.47 9.83 -5.73
N ALA A 13 3.67 9.38 -6.70
CA ALA A 13 2.91 8.13 -6.60
C ALA A 13 3.82 6.89 -6.71
N GLU A 14 4.98 7.02 -7.33
CA GLU A 14 5.89 5.89 -7.57
C GLU A 14 6.42 5.28 -6.27
N ARG A 15 6.58 6.10 -5.23
CA ARG A 15 7.00 5.64 -3.89
C ARG A 15 6.00 4.68 -3.24
N PHE A 16 4.74 4.65 -3.71
CA PHE A 16 3.75 3.73 -3.17
C PHE A 16 4.07 2.29 -3.52
N PHE A 17 4.77 2.06 -4.63
CA PHE A 17 5.08 0.73 -5.13
C PHE A 17 6.55 0.33 -4.90
N GLN A 18 7.35 1.22 -4.30
CA GLN A 18 8.71 0.90 -3.85
C GLN A 18 8.62 0.07 -2.56
N MET A 19 8.72 -1.25 -2.71
CA MET A 19 8.67 -2.20 -1.59
C MET A 19 10.02 -2.90 -1.44
N GLU A 20 10.32 -3.31 -0.21
CA GLU A 20 11.50 -4.11 0.08
C GLU A 20 11.12 -5.59 -0.02
N LYS A 21 11.74 -6.32 -0.95
CA LYS A 21 11.60 -7.78 -1.01
C LYS A 21 12.48 -8.41 0.06
N ILE A 22 11.86 -9.02 1.06
CA ILE A 22 12.54 -9.63 2.22
C ILE A 22 12.52 -11.17 2.17
N GLY A 23 11.88 -11.75 1.16
CA GLY A 23 11.84 -13.18 0.89
C GLY A 23 11.23 -13.47 -0.49
N GLU A 24 11.11 -14.74 -0.88
CA GLU A 24 10.64 -15.15 -2.21
C GLU A 24 9.27 -14.54 -2.55
N ASN A 25 8.31 -14.67 -1.63
CA ASN A 25 6.95 -14.11 -1.76
C ASN A 25 6.59 -13.18 -0.58
N VAL A 26 7.60 -12.54 0.00
CA VAL A 26 7.44 -11.69 1.19
C VAL A 26 8.00 -10.30 0.92
N PHE A 27 7.13 -9.31 1.03
CA PHE A 27 7.43 -7.91 0.76
C PHE A 27 7.13 -7.06 1.98
N ARG A 28 7.93 -6.01 2.19
CA ARG A 28 7.71 -5.01 3.22
C ARG A 28 7.40 -3.67 2.57
N SER A 29 6.28 -3.08 2.98
CA SER A 29 5.93 -1.72 2.56
C SER A 29 6.91 -0.71 3.18
N THR A 30 7.51 0.14 2.35
CA THR A 30 8.42 1.21 2.82
C THR A 30 7.69 2.54 3.05
N TYR A 31 6.45 2.64 2.56
CA TYR A 31 5.65 3.85 2.65
C TYR A 31 4.17 3.53 2.92
N LEU A 32 3.65 4.08 4.02
CA LEU A 32 2.24 4.03 4.39
C LEU A 32 1.70 5.45 4.61
N ARG A 33 0.41 5.62 4.39
CA ARG A 33 -0.29 6.91 4.56
C ARG A 33 -1.61 6.70 5.29
N PRO A 34 -2.05 7.64 6.14
CA PRO A 34 -3.37 7.56 6.74
C PRO A 34 -4.48 7.79 5.71
N GLY A 35 -5.61 7.09 5.88
CA GLY A 35 -6.80 7.32 5.06
C GLY A 35 -7.49 8.64 5.37
N SER A 36 -7.35 9.14 6.60
CA SER A 36 -7.93 10.40 7.07
C SER A 36 -6.91 11.15 7.95
N PRO A 37 -6.82 12.49 7.87
CA PRO A 37 -5.98 13.28 8.78
C PRO A 37 -6.34 13.10 10.27
N ARG A 38 -7.56 12.66 10.57
CA ARG A 38 -8.06 12.53 11.95
C ARG A 38 -7.73 11.20 12.61
N PHE A 39 -7.40 10.17 11.83
CA PHE A 39 -7.19 8.82 12.34
C PHE A 39 -5.87 8.26 11.83
N PRO A 40 -4.96 7.80 12.69
CA PRO A 40 -3.66 7.25 12.29
C PRO A 40 -3.76 5.81 11.74
N VAL A 41 -4.86 5.52 11.04
CA VAL A 41 -5.16 4.23 10.44
C VAL A 41 -4.68 4.24 9.00
N VAL A 42 -3.92 3.21 8.63
CA VAL A 42 -3.40 2.99 7.28
C VAL A 42 -4.54 3.06 6.27
N TYR A 43 -4.30 3.75 5.16
CA TYR A 43 -5.23 3.79 4.05
C TYR A 43 -5.32 2.42 3.38
N GLY A 44 -6.44 1.72 3.56
CA GLY A 44 -6.63 0.36 3.04
C GLY A 44 -6.44 0.23 1.54
N GLY A 45 -6.82 1.25 0.76
CA GLY A 45 -6.61 1.25 -0.69
C GLY A 45 -5.13 1.24 -1.10
N LEU A 46 -4.26 1.89 -0.33
CA LEU A 46 -2.81 1.85 -0.57
C LEU A 46 -2.25 0.45 -0.25
N LEU A 47 -2.66 -0.12 0.88
CA LEU A 47 -2.21 -1.45 1.28
C LEU A 47 -2.66 -2.52 0.26
N PHE A 48 -3.89 -2.38 -0.25
CA PHE A 48 -4.43 -3.23 -1.31
C PHE A 48 -3.65 -3.11 -2.63
N ALA A 49 -3.34 -1.88 -3.06
CA ALA A 49 -2.55 -1.65 -4.27
C ALA A 49 -1.11 -2.19 -4.15
N GLN A 50 -0.50 -2.06 -2.97
CA GLN A 50 0.81 -2.64 -2.67
C GLN A 50 0.76 -4.17 -2.69
N ALA A 51 -0.28 -4.77 -2.11
CA ALA A 51 -0.46 -6.22 -2.13
C ALA A 51 -0.64 -6.76 -3.55
N LEU A 52 -1.37 -6.05 -4.39
CA LEU A 52 -1.51 -6.37 -5.81
C LEU A 52 -0.16 -6.32 -6.54
N ALA A 53 0.58 -5.22 -6.39
CA ALA A 53 1.89 -5.05 -7.03
C ALA A 53 2.89 -6.11 -6.59
N ALA A 54 2.89 -6.47 -5.31
CA ALA A 54 3.70 -7.56 -4.77
C ALA A 54 3.32 -8.90 -5.41
N ALA A 55 2.02 -9.13 -5.65
CA ALA A 55 1.56 -10.36 -6.28
C ALA A 55 1.96 -10.46 -7.75
N GLU A 56 1.88 -9.35 -8.50
CA GLU A 56 2.37 -9.30 -9.89
C GLU A 56 3.87 -9.61 -9.98
N GLU A 57 4.68 -9.22 -8.98
CA GLU A 57 6.13 -9.54 -8.96
C GLU A 57 6.45 -11.02 -8.72
N THR A 58 5.47 -11.81 -8.23
CA THR A 58 5.65 -13.26 -7.97
C THR A 58 5.25 -14.15 -9.14
N VAL A 59 4.74 -13.56 -10.22
CA VAL A 59 4.27 -14.27 -11.40
C VAL A 59 5.03 -13.85 -12.66
N SER A 60 4.91 -14.62 -13.74
CA SER A 60 5.45 -14.23 -15.04
C SER A 60 4.79 -12.94 -15.55
N ASP A 61 5.53 -12.09 -16.25
CA ASP A 61 5.04 -10.84 -16.88
C ASP A 61 3.92 -11.07 -17.92
N GLU A 62 3.77 -12.31 -18.39
CA GLU A 62 2.69 -12.75 -19.28
C GLU A 62 1.36 -12.93 -18.53
N MET A 63 1.40 -13.14 -17.21
CA MET A 63 0.20 -13.30 -16.38
C MET A 63 -0.29 -11.93 -15.93
N ARG A 64 -1.54 -11.61 -16.26
CA ARG A 64 -2.20 -10.36 -15.87
C ARG A 64 -3.31 -10.63 -14.88
N VAL A 65 -3.38 -9.78 -13.86
CA VAL A 65 -4.42 -9.89 -12.84
C VAL A 65 -5.79 -9.66 -13.47
N HIS A 66 -6.67 -10.66 -13.36
CA HIS A 66 -8.03 -10.58 -13.87
C HIS A 66 -9.08 -10.29 -12.78
N SER A 67 -8.76 -10.61 -11.52
CA SER A 67 -9.57 -10.30 -10.36
C SER A 67 -8.73 -10.32 -9.09
N MET A 68 -9.21 -9.64 -8.06
CA MET A 68 -8.62 -9.71 -6.73
C MET A 68 -9.70 -9.52 -5.66
N HIS A 69 -9.59 -10.29 -4.59
CA HIS A 69 -10.50 -10.23 -3.44
C HIS A 69 -9.67 -9.94 -2.18
N SER A 70 -10.16 -9.03 -1.34
CA SER A 70 -9.49 -8.68 -0.10
C SER A 70 -10.51 -8.48 1.02
N MET A 71 -10.07 -8.75 2.25
CA MET A 71 -10.84 -8.49 3.45
C MET A 71 -9.97 -7.75 4.45
N PHE A 72 -10.46 -6.64 5.00
CA PHE A 72 -9.78 -5.90 6.06
C PHE A 72 -10.27 -6.40 7.42
N ILE A 73 -9.43 -7.17 8.11
CA ILE A 73 -9.79 -7.78 9.39
C ILE A 73 -9.52 -6.85 10.57
N LEU A 74 -8.40 -6.11 10.53
CA LEU A 74 -7.96 -5.20 11.59
C LEU A 74 -7.46 -3.88 11.02
N ALA A 75 -7.71 -2.79 11.75
CA ALA A 75 -7.15 -1.49 11.44
C ALA A 75 -5.64 -1.46 11.70
N GLY A 76 -4.83 -1.31 10.65
CA GLY A 76 -3.39 -1.10 10.76
C GLY A 76 -3.10 0.31 11.28
N LEU A 77 -2.44 0.41 12.43
CA LEU A 77 -2.01 1.69 12.99
C LEU A 77 -0.62 2.08 12.45
N LEU A 78 -0.47 3.33 12.00
CA LEU A 78 0.81 3.84 11.47
C LEU A 78 1.93 3.86 12.51
N ALA A 79 1.59 3.92 13.80
CA ALA A 79 2.58 3.85 14.89
C ALA A 79 3.38 2.53 14.87
N ASN A 80 2.83 1.47 14.29
CA ASN A 80 3.43 0.13 14.27
C ASN A 80 4.03 -0.20 12.89
N ALA A 81 4.51 0.80 12.15
CA ALA A 81 4.96 0.68 10.76
C ALA A 81 5.96 -0.48 10.49
N PHE A 82 6.68 -0.95 11.52
CA PHE A 82 7.66 -2.03 11.43
C PHE A 82 7.12 -3.43 11.06
N MET A 83 5.80 -3.68 11.09
CA MET A 83 5.23 -5.02 10.84
C MET A 83 4.09 -5.05 9.80
N HIS A 84 4.27 -4.43 8.64
CA HIS A 84 3.34 -4.65 7.51
C HIS A 84 4.04 -5.50 6.44
N SER A 85 4.22 -6.78 6.75
CA SER A 85 4.66 -7.78 5.78
C SER A 85 3.47 -8.14 4.89
N ILE A 86 3.65 -7.96 3.58
CA ILE A 86 2.76 -8.46 2.55
C ILE A 86 3.30 -9.83 2.17
N VAL A 87 2.55 -10.87 2.53
CA VAL A 87 2.85 -12.24 2.11
C VAL A 87 1.91 -12.56 0.97
N VAL A 88 2.49 -12.94 -0.17
CA VAL A 88 1.74 -13.36 -1.34
C VAL A 88 1.84 -14.88 -1.44
N PHE A 89 0.73 -15.51 -1.81
CA PHE A 89 0.73 -16.87 -2.33
C PHE A 89 0.07 -16.79 -3.71
N ALA A 90 0.87 -16.91 -4.77
CA ALA A 90 0.40 -17.03 -6.14
C ALA A 90 0.20 -18.51 -6.50
#